data_AF-A0A9E5HCA4-F1
#
_entry.id   AF-A0A9E5HCA4-F1
#
_cell.length_a   1.000
_cell.length_b   1.000
_cell.length_c   1.000
_cell.angle_alpha   90.00
_cell.angle_beta   90.00
_cell.angle_gamma   90.00
#
_symmetry.space_group_name_H-M   'P 1'
#
loop_
_entity.id
_entity.type
_entity.pdbx_description
1 polymer ?
#
loop_
_entity_poly.entity_id
_entity_poly.type
_entity_poly.pdbx_seq_one_letter_code
_entity_poly.pdbx_strand_id
1 'polypeptide(L)'
;MTKITFVWCALFSMTAFSMDFLFNTREAIQKGLDTVEINDCRYQSKQALNFLKFGTYTNKIVEDHLKQASSSKNINKCHQYLKICIGLI
;
A
#
# COMPACT_ATOMS: atom_id res chain seq x y z
N MET A 1 -31.32 24.30 0.43
CA MET A 1 -31.10 22.84 0.44
C MET A 1 -29.92 22.39 -0.45
N THR A 2 -28.87 23.20 -0.63
CA THR A 2 -27.71 22.89 -1.50
C THR A 2 -26.43 22.55 -0.75
N LYS A 3 -26.32 22.95 0.54
CA LYS A 3 -25.12 22.72 1.35
C LYS A 3 -24.94 21.25 1.75
N ILE A 4 -26.03 20.50 1.93
CA ILE A 4 -25.97 19.09 2.34
C ILE A 4 -25.46 18.25 1.16
N THR A 5 -26.04 18.40 -0.04
CA THR A 5 -25.65 17.64 -1.23
C THR A 5 -24.17 17.76 -1.59
N PHE A 6 -23.56 18.94 -1.38
CA PHE A 6 -22.13 19.16 -1.63
C PHE A 6 -21.22 18.39 -0.67
N VAL A 7 -21.63 18.25 0.61
CA VAL A 7 -20.89 17.49 1.63
C VAL A 7 -20.92 15.99 1.31
N TRP A 8 -22.06 15.46 0.85
CA TRP A 8 -22.17 14.04 0.46
C TRP A 8 -21.33 13.70 -0.78
N CYS A 9 -21.26 14.59 -1.78
CA CYS A 9 -20.37 14.39 -2.93
C CYS A 9 -18.89 14.40 -2.53
N ALA A 10 -18.47 15.32 -1.65
CA ALA A 10 -17.09 15.37 -1.16
C ALA A 10 -16.71 14.07 -0.41
N LEU A 11 -17.60 13.57 0.46
CA LEU A 11 -17.42 12.31 1.18
C LEU A 11 -17.30 11.11 0.24
N PHE A 12 -18.15 11.01 -0.79
CA PHE A 12 -18.08 9.93 -1.79
C PHE A 12 -16.80 9.99 -2.64
N SER A 13 -16.34 11.19 -3.01
CA SER A 13 -15.07 11.32 -3.73
C SER A 13 -13.88 10.92 -2.85
N MET A 14 -13.85 11.31 -1.56
CA MET A 14 -12.75 10.93 -0.67
C MET A 14 -12.69 9.41 -0.42
N THR A 15 -13.84 8.73 -0.29
CA THR A 15 -13.87 7.28 -0.13
C THR A 15 -13.44 6.55 -1.40
N ALA A 16 -13.83 7.03 -2.59
CA ALA A 16 -13.35 6.49 -3.87
C ALA A 16 -11.83 6.61 -3.99
N PHE A 17 -11.27 7.79 -3.73
CA PHE A 17 -9.81 8.00 -3.75
C PHE A 17 -9.08 7.08 -2.76
N SER A 18 -9.60 6.89 -1.53
CA SER A 18 -8.96 5.99 -0.54
C SER A 18 -8.97 4.51 -0.95
N MET A 19 -10.03 4.04 -1.63
CA MET A 19 -10.12 2.66 -2.11
C MET A 19 -9.12 2.41 -3.25
N ASP A 20 -8.92 3.40 -4.12
CA ASP A 20 -7.92 3.32 -5.19
C ASP A 20 -6.49 3.20 -4.62
N PHE A 21 -6.16 3.91 -3.54
CA PHE A 21 -4.85 3.80 -2.88
C PHE A 21 -4.63 2.45 -2.21
N LEU A 22 -5.64 1.87 -1.55
CA LEU A 22 -5.55 0.53 -0.97
C LEU A 22 -5.37 -0.55 -2.05
N PHE A 23 -6.12 -0.44 -3.15
CA PHE A 23 -5.96 -1.32 -4.30
C PHE A 23 -4.56 -1.23 -4.90
N ASN A 24 -4.06 -0.01 -5.15
CA ASN A 24 -2.71 0.21 -5.66
C ASN A 24 -1.62 -0.28 -4.70
N THR A 25 -1.84 -0.15 -3.38
CA THR A 25 -0.93 -0.70 -2.37
C THR A 25 -0.87 -2.22 -2.47
N ARG A 26 -2.02 -2.89 -2.57
CA ARG A 26 -2.11 -4.35 -2.69
C ARG A 26 -1.50 -4.84 -3.99
N GLU A 27 -1.76 -4.17 -5.10
CA GLU A 27 -1.19 -4.51 -6.41
C GLU A 27 0.35 -4.39 -6.40
N ALA A 28 0.89 -3.32 -5.81
CA ALA A 28 2.33 -3.17 -5.66
C ALA A 28 2.93 -4.28 -4.77
N ILE A 29 2.29 -4.63 -3.66
CA ILE A 29 2.75 -5.75 -2.81
C ILE A 29 2.76 -7.06 -3.60
N GLN A 30 1.72 -7.32 -4.39
CA GLN A 30 1.60 -8.53 -5.20
C GLN A 30 2.72 -8.62 -6.26
N LYS A 31 2.97 -7.52 -6.99
CA LYS A 31 4.11 -7.42 -7.93
C LYS A 31 5.45 -7.68 -7.22
N GLY A 32 5.60 -7.17 -6.00
CA GLY A 32 6.79 -7.42 -5.17
C GLY A 32 6.92 -8.86 -4.66
N LEU A 33 5.85 -9.66 -4.64
CA LEU A 33 5.89 -11.09 -4.29
C LEU A 33 6.10 -12.00 -5.50
N ASP A 34 5.66 -11.56 -6.67
CA ASP A 34 5.79 -12.31 -7.94
C ASP A 34 7.19 -12.18 -8.55
N THR A 35 7.94 -11.15 -8.16
CA THR A 35 9.30 -10.92 -8.65
C THR A 35 10.34 -11.82 -7.98
N VAL A 36 11.37 -12.22 -8.73
CA VAL A 36 12.53 -12.93 -8.18
C VAL A 36 13.72 -12.00 -7.94
N GLU A 37 13.60 -10.74 -8.36
CA GLU A 37 14.67 -9.74 -8.27
C GLU A 37 14.54 -8.89 -7.02
N ILE A 38 15.62 -8.83 -6.23
CA ILE A 38 15.62 -8.04 -4.98
C ILE A 38 15.40 -6.54 -5.22
N ASN A 39 15.91 -5.99 -6.31
CA ASN A 39 15.77 -4.57 -6.61
C ASN A 39 14.33 -4.21 -6.97
N ASP A 40 13.64 -5.06 -7.72
CA ASP A 40 12.23 -4.88 -8.03
C ASP A 40 11.37 -5.08 -6.78
N CYS A 41 11.63 -6.11 -5.95
CA CYS A 41 10.91 -6.28 -4.68
C CYS A 41 11.01 -5.04 -3.79
N ARG A 42 12.20 -4.43 -3.69
CA ARG A 42 12.41 -3.19 -2.93
C ARG A 42 11.66 -2.00 -3.54
N TYR A 43 11.69 -1.88 -4.86
CA TYR A 43 11.01 -0.82 -5.60
C TYR A 43 9.49 -0.90 -5.37
N GLN A 44 8.90 -2.09 -5.55
CA GLN A 44 7.48 -2.32 -5.32
C GLN A 44 7.08 -2.10 -3.85
N SER A 45 7.95 -2.50 -2.90
CA SER A 45 7.73 -2.21 -1.47
C SER A 45 7.67 -0.70 -1.18
N LYS A 46 8.50 0.10 -1.87
CA LYS A 46 8.51 1.56 -1.74
C LYS A 46 7.29 2.20 -2.42
N GLN A 47 6.86 1.68 -3.56
CA GLN A 47 5.61 2.06 -4.23
C GLN A 47 4.41 1.82 -3.30
N ALA A 48 4.29 0.61 -2.75
CA ALA A 48 3.25 0.25 -1.78
C ALA A 48 3.26 1.19 -0.56
N LEU A 49 4.44 1.50 -0.02
CA LEU A 49 4.58 2.43 1.10
C LEU A 49 4.07 3.83 0.78
N ASN A 50 4.31 4.32 -0.44
CA ASN A 50 3.82 5.61 -0.89
C ASN A 50 2.30 5.59 -1.00
N PHE A 51 1.71 4.59 -1.67
CA PHE A 51 0.27 4.46 -1.79
C PHE A 51 -0.43 4.37 -0.42
N LEU A 52 0.12 3.61 0.51
CA LEU A 52 -0.38 3.50 1.89
C LEU A 52 -0.44 4.87 2.58
N LYS A 53 0.62 5.69 2.44
CA LYS A 53 0.70 7.04 3.03
C LYS A 53 -0.26 8.04 2.39
N PHE A 54 -0.41 7.99 1.06
CA PHE A 54 -1.32 8.88 0.34
C PHE A 54 -2.80 8.52 0.54
N GLY A 55 -3.11 7.24 0.76
CA GLY A 55 -4.47 6.75 0.97
C GLY A 55 -5.09 7.05 2.32
N THR A 56 -4.41 7.77 3.23
CA THR A 56 -4.85 8.02 4.62
C THR A 56 -5.14 6.75 5.43
N TYR A 57 -4.66 5.59 4.96
CA TYR A 57 -4.77 4.32 5.66
C TYR A 57 -3.46 4.07 6.41
N THR A 58 -3.44 4.40 7.70
CA THR A 58 -2.24 4.28 8.54
C THR A 58 -2.28 3.00 9.36
N ASN A 59 -1.83 1.89 8.77
CA ASN A 59 -1.48 0.69 9.53
C ASN A 59 0.03 0.68 9.80
N LYS A 60 0.42 1.00 11.03
CA LYS A 60 1.84 1.11 11.43
C LYS A 60 2.62 -0.19 11.22
N ILE A 61 1.98 -1.33 11.42
CA ILE A 61 2.59 -2.65 11.21
C ILE A 61 2.93 -2.85 9.73
N VAL A 62 1.99 -2.51 8.85
CA VAL A 62 2.18 -2.57 7.39
C VAL A 62 3.27 -1.58 6.96
N GLU A 63 3.25 -0.35 7.46
CA GLU A 63 4.28 0.65 7.16
C GLU A 63 5.69 0.15 7.54
N ASP A 64 5.85 -0.41 8.73
CA ASP A 64 7.13 -0.91 9.22
C ASP A 64 7.61 -2.13 8.40
N HIS A 65 6.72 -3.04 8.02
CA HIS A 65 7.07 -4.16 7.15
C HIS A 65 7.42 -3.71 5.73
N LEU A 66 6.75 -2.72 5.16
CA LEU A 66 7.11 -2.15 3.85
C LEU A 66 8.47 -1.42 3.89
N LYS A 67 8.80 -0.75 4.99
CA LYS A 67 10.14 -0.18 5.21
C LYS A 67 11.23 -1.26 5.31
N GLN A 68 10.93 -2.36 6.00
CA GLN A 68 11.85 -3.50 6.09
C GLN A 68 12.02 -4.21 4.75
N ALA A 69 10.94 -4.39 3.99
CA ALA A 69 10.97 -4.98 2.66
C ALA A 69 11.78 -4.12 1.67
N SER A 70 11.53 -2.81 1.64
CA SER A 70 12.27 -1.86 0.77
C SER A 70 13.76 -1.74 1.09
N SER A 71 14.19 -2.13 2.29
CA SER A 71 15.60 -2.14 2.71
C SER A 71 16.21 -3.56 2.76
N SER A 72 15.43 -4.60 2.45
CA SER A 72 15.88 -5.98 2.58
C SER A 72 17.02 -6.30 1.63
N LYS A 73 18.04 -7.04 2.09
CA LYS A 73 19.14 -7.54 1.23
C LYS A 73 18.88 -8.91 0.61
N ASN A 74 17.77 -9.55 0.97
CA ASN A 74 17.45 -10.91 0.57
C ASN A 74 16.00 -10.98 0.07
N ILE A 75 15.80 -11.60 -1.10
CA ILE A 75 14.49 -11.73 -1.74
C ILE A 75 13.49 -12.49 -0.85
N ASN A 76 13.92 -13.56 -0.19
CA ASN A 76 13.08 -14.34 0.71
C ASN A 76 12.62 -13.51 1.91
N LYS A 77 13.51 -12.69 2.48
CA LYS A 77 13.14 -11.75 3.57
C LYS A 77 12.19 -10.66 3.06
N CYS A 78 12.43 -10.15 1.85
CA CYS A 78 11.55 -9.16 1.22
C CYS A 78 10.13 -9.74 1.06
N HIS A 79 10.01 -10.96 0.52
CA HIS A 79 8.74 -11.66 0.39
C HIS A 79 8.07 -11.98 1.73
N GLN A 80 8.85 -12.35 2.76
CA GLN A 80 8.30 -12.59 4.09
C GLN A 80 7.60 -11.34 4.66
N TYR A 81 8.23 -10.17 4.53
CA TYR A 81 7.62 -8.91 4.96
C TYR A 81 6.38 -8.55 4.13
N LEU A 82 6.45 -8.72 2.81
CA LEU A 82 5.32 -8.44 1.91
C LEU A 82 4.11 -9.37 2.13
N LYS A 83 4.34 -10.66 2.45
CA LYS A 83 3.26 -11.61 2.79
C LYS A 83 2.49 -11.19 4.05
N ILE A 84 3.19 -10.63 5.04
CA ILE A 84 2.55 -10.09 6.25
C ILE A 84 1.66 -8.91 5.89
N CYS A 85 2.10 -8.03 4.99
CA CYS A 85 1.32 -6.88 4.54
C CYS A 85 0.00 -7.27 3.86
N ILE A 86 -0.02 -8.31 3.01
CA ILE A 86 -1.25 -8.76 2.32
C ILE A 86 -2.33 -9.28 3.29
N GLY A 87 -1.94 -9.86 4.42
CA GLY A 87 -2.91 -10.33 5.42
C GLY A 87 -3.53 -9.22 6.26
N LEU A 88 -2.98 -8.00 6.17
CA LEU A 88 -3.31 -6.85 7.01
C LEU A 88 -3.94 -5.68 6.23
N ILE A 89 -4.02 -5.79 4.90
CA ILE A 89 -4.65 -4.85 3.95
C ILE A 89 -5.80 -5.57 3.25
#